data_AF-A0A929HAK5-F1
#
_entry.id   AF-A0A929HAK5-F1
#
_cell.length_a   1.000
_cell.length_b   1.000
_cell.length_c   1.000
_cell.angle_alpha   90.00
_cell.angle_beta   90.00
_cell.angle_gamma   90.00
#
_symmetry.space_group_name_H-M   'P 1'
#
loop_
_entity.id
_entity.type
_entity.pdbx_description
1 polymer ?
#
loop_
_entity_poly.entity_id
_entity_poly.type
_entity_poly.pdbx_seq_one_letter_code
_entity_poly.pdbx_strand_id
1 'polypeptide(L)' 'MSRVLIAGGTGLIGRHLCRRLQEHGYEVAILSRSKRNLGHALSYLWNPDQN' A
#
# COMPACT_ATOMS: atom_id res chain seq x y z
N MET A 1 -6.54 -16.07 -4.34
CA MET A 1 -5.69 -15.02 -3.74
C MET A 1 -6.55 -13.79 -3.53
N SER A 2 -6.46 -13.17 -2.35
CA SER A 2 -7.20 -11.94 -2.04
C SER A 2 -6.23 -10.76 -2.09
N ARG A 3 -6.68 -9.65 -2.71
CA ARG A 3 -5.90 -8.42 -2.83
C ARG A 3 -6.38 -7.38 -1.82
N VAL A 4 -5.45 -6.75 -1.12
CA VAL A 4 -5.72 -5.73 -0.10
C VAL A 4 -5.16 -4.39 -0.54
N LEU A 5 -6.00 -3.36 -0.56
CA LEU A 5 -5.62 -1.98 -0.86
C LEU A 5 -5.51 -1.19 0.44
N ILE A 6 -4.36 -0.56 0.69
CA ILE A 6 -4.06 0.14 1.95
C ILE A 6 -3.74 1.61 1.68
N ALA A 7 -4.56 2.51 2.20
CA ALA A 7 -4.22 3.92 2.29
C ALA A 7 -3.22 4.16 3.43
N GLY A 8 -2.15 4.93 3.17
CA GLY A 8 -1.11 5.19 4.16
C GLY A 8 -0.18 4.00 4.45
N GLY A 9 -0.11 3.02 3.54
CA GLY A 9 0.75 1.83 3.66
C GLY A 9 2.26 2.11 3.78
N THR A 10 2.71 3.34 3.51
CA THR A 10 4.11 3.77 3.71
C THR A 10 4.40 4.33 5.10
N GLY A 11 3.38 4.51 5.95
CA GLY A 11 3.54 5.06 7.30
C GLY A 11 4.15 4.07 8.29
N LEU A 12 4.37 4.52 9.53
CA LEU A 12 4.96 3.69 10.61
C LEU A 12 4.19 2.38 10.82
N ILE A 13 2.87 2.46 10.95
CA ILE A 13 2.00 1.31 11.15
C ILE A 13 1.76 0.58 9.81
N GLY A 14 1.51 1.36 8.75
CA GLY A 14 1.21 0.83 7.41
C GLY A 14 2.26 -0.15 6.91
N ARG A 15 3.56 0.15 7.06
CA ARG A 15 4.62 -0.76 6.58
C ARG A 15 4.58 -2.13 7.26
N HIS A 16 4.29 -2.16 8.57
CA HIS A 16 4.27 -3.39 9.35
C HIS A 16 3.04 -4.22 9.02
N LEU A 17 1.90 -3.56 8.80
CA LEU A 17 0.69 -4.20 8.33
C LEU A 17 0.86 -4.80 6.93
N CYS A 18 1.43 -4.04 5.98
CA CYS A 18 1.73 -4.51 4.63
C CYS A 18 2.58 -5.79 4.66
N ARG A 19 3.68 -5.76 5.42
CA ARG A 19 4.57 -6.92 5.59
C ARG A 19 3.81 -8.13 6.15
N ARG A 20 3.05 -7.95 7.22
CA ARG A 20 2.30 -9.04 7.85
C ARG A 20 1.28 -9.65 6.90
N LEU A 21 0.57 -8.84 6.13
CA LEU A 21 -0.37 -9.33 5.12
C LEU A 21 0.34 -10.10 4.00
N GLN A 22 1.49 -9.61 3.52
CA GLN A 22 2.30 -10.33 2.53
C GLN A 22 2.78 -11.68 3.07
N GLU A 23 3.23 -11.74 4.33
CA GLU A 23 3.63 -12.98 5.01
C GLU A 23 2.47 -14.00 5.11
N HIS A 24 1.21 -13.53 5.13
CA HIS A 24 0.02 -14.39 5.12
C HIS A 24 -0.48 -14.72 3.69
N GLY A 25 0.28 -14.37 2.66
CA GLY A 25 -0.04 -14.68 1.26
C GLY A 25 -1.03 -13.73 0.59
N TYR A 26 -1.28 -12.56 1.17
CA TYR A 26 -2.09 -11.53 0.53
C TYR A 26 -1.28 -10.73 -0.48
N GLU A 27 -1.91 -10.38 -1.60
CA GLU A 27 -1.37 -9.40 -2.52
C GLU A 27 -1.69 -7.99 -2.01
N VAL A 28 -0.67 -7.20 -1.68
CA VAL A 28 -0.84 -5.87 -1.09
C VAL A 28 -0.56 -4.77 -2.11
N ALA A 29 -1.50 -3.83 -2.23
CA ALA A 29 -1.33 -2.59 -2.96
C ALA A 29 -1.53 -1.38 -2.02
N ILE A 30 -0.84 -0.29 -2.30
CA ILE A 30 -0.79 0.90 -1.44
C ILE A 30 -1.32 2.11 -2.20
N LEU A 31 -2.21 2.88 -1.58
CA LEU A 31 -2.58 4.22 -2.04
C LEU A 31 -1.64 5.26 -1.44
N SER A 32 -1.05 6.08 -2.30
CA SER A 32 -0.11 7.13 -1.92
C SER A 32 -0.47 8.44 -2.59
N ARG A 33 -0.35 9.56 -1.86
CA ARG A 33 -0.51 10.92 -2.40
C ARG A 33 0.64 11.36 -3.28
N SER A 34 1.76 10.64 -3.25
CA SER A 34 2.92 10.89 -4.09
C SER A 34 3.36 9.62 -4.80
N LYS A 35 3.84 9.76 -6.05
CA LYS A 35 4.43 8.64 -6.80
C LYS A 35 5.67 8.17 -6.04
N ARG A 36 5.55 6.98 -5.45
CA ARG A 36 6.65 6.34 -4.72
C ARG A 36 6.81 4.92 -5.25
N ASN A 37 8.02 4.59 -5.68
CA ASN A 37 8.35 3.26 -6.17
C ASN A 37 8.72 2.40 -4.96
N LEU A 38 7.76 1.61 -4.49
CA LEU A 38 7.95 0.67 -3.39
C LEU A 38 8.26 -0.67 -4.06
N GLY A 39 9.54 -0.98 -4.32
CA GLY A 39 9.94 -2.15 -5.12
C GLY A 39 9.44 -3.54 -4.68
N HIS A 40 8.62 -3.61 -3.62
CA HIS A 40 8.00 -4.80 -3.05
C HIS A 40 6.46 -4.70 -2.95
N ALA A 41 5.82 -3.61 -3.39
CA ALA A 41 4.37 -3.42 -3.33
C ALA A 41 3.86 -2.50 -4.45
N LEU A 42 2.73 -2.87 -5.06
CA LEU A 42 2.09 -2.03 -6.06
C LEU A 42 1.59 -0.73 -5.42
N SER A 43 1.89 0.41 -6.04
CA SER A 43 1.58 1.73 -5.52
C SER A 43 0.69 2.49 -6.51
N TYR A 44 -0.45 2.95 -6.05
CA TYR A 44 -1.41 3.74 -6.81
C TYR A 44 -1.40 5.18 -6.31
N LEU A 45 -1.27 6.13 -7.24
CA LEU A 45 -1.37 7.55 -6.93
C LEU A 45 -2.83 7.90 -6.63
N TRP A 46 -3.09 8.47 -5.46
CA TRP A 46 -4.42 8.94 -5.07
C TRP A 46 -4.31 10.20 -4.22
N ASN A 47 -4.91 11.28 -4.72
CA ASN A 47 -5.02 12.55 -4.03
C ASN A 47 -6.51 12.97 -4.00
N PRO A 48 -7.22 12.73 -2.89
CA PRO A 48 -8.64 13.07 -2.79
C PRO A 48 -8.90 14.58 -2.82
N ASP A 49 -7.91 15.41 -2.51
CA ASP A 49 -8.06 16.88 -2.53
C ASP A 49 -8.03 17.45 -3.96
N GLN A 50 -7.71 16.62 -4.97
CA GLN A 50 -7.61 17.02 -6.38
C GLN A 50 -8.73 16.44 -7.25
N ASN A 51 -9.82 15.92 -6.66
CA ASN A 51 -10.86 15.22 -7.40
C ASN A 51 -12.27 15.43 -6.84
#